data_AF-A0A150QNM5-F1
#
_entry.id   AF-A0A150QNM5-F1
#
_cell.length_a   1.000
_cell.length_b   1.000
_cell.length_c   1.000
_cell.angle_alpha   90.00
_cell.angle_beta   90.00
_cell.angle_gamma   90.00
#
_symmetry.space_group_name_H-M   'P 1'
#
loop_
_entity.id
_entity.type
_entity.pdbx_description
1 polymer ?
#
loop_
_entity_poly.entity_id
_entity_poly.type
_entity_poly.pdbx_seq_one_letter_code
_entity_poly.pdbx_strand_id
1 'polypeptide(L)' 'MLSSFASGCAGSDPCEVVCAKNAECQPDGPGKETCTALCVELSDRASYADAIEHQAACYEEDDWSCDSLASGACDYSPED' A
#
# COMPACT_ATOMS: atom_id res chain seq x y z
N MET A 1 2.81 7.35 -29.01
CA MET A 1 3.33 6.25 -28.19
C MET A 1 3.21 6.71 -26.74
N LEU A 2 2.15 6.30 -26.04
CA LEU A 2 2.10 6.39 -24.57
C LEU A 2 2.21 4.95 -24.06
N SER A 3 3.45 4.54 -23.85
CA SER A 3 3.78 3.34 -23.10
C SER A 3 3.76 3.71 -21.63
N SER A 4 2.82 3.17 -20.86
CA SER A 4 2.94 3.04 -19.41
C SER A 4 2.13 1.83 -18.95
N PHE A 5 2.82 0.68 -18.94
CA PHE A 5 2.68 -0.46 -18.02
C PHE A 5 1.35 -0.63 -17.28
N ALA A 6 0.27 -0.98 -17.99
CA ALA A 6 -0.97 -1.48 -17.37
C ALA A 6 -1.08 -3.01 -17.44
N SER A 7 0.03 -3.74 -17.33
CA SER A 7 -0.02 -5.21 -17.36
C SER A 7 1.16 -5.86 -16.65
N GLY A 8 0.86 -6.51 -15.52
CA GLY A 8 1.77 -7.29 -14.67
C GLY A 8 1.73 -6.72 -13.27
N CYS A 9 0.82 -7.14 -12.37
CA CYS A 9 0.71 -8.51 -11.87
C CYS A 9 -0.76 -8.92 -11.69
N ALA A 10 -1.05 -10.23 -11.82
CA ALA A 10 -2.25 -10.83 -11.24
C ALA A 10 -2.11 -10.97 -9.71
N GLY A 11 -1.59 -9.91 -9.08
CA GLY A 11 -1.45 -9.73 -7.64
C GLY A 11 -2.57 -8.83 -7.14
N SER A 12 -2.89 -8.94 -5.87
CA SER A 12 -3.90 -8.09 -5.21
C SER A 12 -3.58 -6.60 -5.46
N ASP A 13 -4.62 -5.78 -5.59
CA ASP A 13 -4.46 -4.33 -5.74
C ASP A 13 -3.63 -3.75 -4.55
N PRO A 14 -2.60 -2.93 -4.79
CA PRO A 14 -1.74 -2.42 -3.73
C PRO A 14 -2.50 -1.69 -2.61
N CYS A 15 -3.55 -0.93 -2.96
CA CYS A 15 -4.41 -0.29 -1.96
C CYS A 15 -5.18 -1.33 -1.14
N GLU A 16 -5.70 -2.38 -1.77
CA GLU A 16 -6.36 -3.49 -1.06
C GLU A 16 -5.42 -4.19 -0.07
N VAL A 17 -4.16 -4.44 -0.45
CA VAL A 17 -3.15 -5.06 0.44
C VAL A 17 -2.86 -4.16 1.63
N VAL A 18 -2.42 -2.92 1.37
CA VAL A 18 -2.03 -1.97 2.40
C VAL A 18 -3.19 -1.69 3.36
N CYS A 19 -4.38 -1.46 2.83
CA CYS A 19 -5.55 -1.16 3.66
C CYS A 19 -6.10 -2.37 4.41
N ALA A 20 -5.97 -3.59 3.88
CA ALA A 20 -6.29 -4.80 4.64
C ALA A 20 -5.36 -4.96 5.85
N LYS A 21 -4.04 -4.79 5.64
CA LYS A 21 -3.05 -4.88 6.73
C LYS A 21 -3.19 -3.76 7.76
N ASN A 22 -3.42 -2.53 7.31
CA ASN A 22 -3.70 -1.41 8.21
C ASN A 22 -4.94 -1.68 9.07
N ALA A 23 -6.03 -2.17 8.48
CA ALA A 23 -7.26 -2.48 9.22
C ALA A 23 -7.10 -3.67 10.19
N GLU A 24 -6.27 -4.66 9.84
CA GLU A 24 -5.92 -5.78 10.72
C GLU A 24 -5.16 -5.30 11.97
N CYS A 25 -4.19 -4.41 11.78
CA CYS A 25 -3.31 -3.95 12.85
C CYS A 25 -3.85 -2.75 13.64
N GLN A 26 -4.77 -1.97 13.06
CA GLN A 26 -5.34 -0.75 13.65
C GLN A 26 -6.88 -0.81 13.65
N PRO A 27 -7.49 -1.62 14.54
CA PRO A 27 -8.94 -1.83 14.56
C PRO A 27 -9.74 -0.56 14.89
N ASP A 28 -9.13 0.42 15.56
CA ASP A 28 -9.73 1.72 15.88
C ASP A 28 -9.62 2.75 14.73
N GLY A 29 -8.98 2.36 13.61
CA GLY A 29 -8.77 3.21 12.44
C GLY A 29 -10.03 3.39 11.57
N PRO A 30 -9.89 4.05 10.40
CA PRO A 30 -11.01 4.32 9.49
C PRO A 30 -11.61 3.06 8.85
N GLY A 31 -10.99 1.89 9.05
CA GLY A 31 -11.40 0.63 8.43
C GLY A 31 -10.91 0.47 6.99
N LYS A 32 -10.95 -0.77 6.51
CA LYS A 32 -10.40 -1.17 5.19
C LYS A 32 -11.03 -0.37 4.05
N GLU A 33 -12.37 -0.32 3.99
CA GLU A 33 -13.09 0.28 2.86
C GLU A 33 -12.80 1.77 2.69
N THR A 34 -12.80 2.53 3.78
CA THR A 34 -12.48 3.96 3.76
C THR A 34 -11.00 4.20 3.40
N CYS A 35 -10.10 3.36 3.90
CA CYS A 35 -8.69 3.41 3.51
C CYS A 35 -8.52 3.16 2.00
N THR A 36 -9.13 2.11 1.45
CA THR A 36 -8.99 1.78 0.02
C THR A 36 -9.52 2.91 -0.85
N ALA A 37 -10.67 3.49 -0.52
CA ALA A 37 -11.26 4.60 -1.27
C ALA A 37 -10.32 5.82 -1.33
N LEU A 38 -9.73 6.20 -0.20
CA LEU A 38 -8.76 7.29 -0.13
C LEU A 38 -7.47 6.97 -0.87
N CYS A 39 -6.98 5.73 -0.75
CA CYS A 39 -5.78 5.29 -1.44
C CYS A 39 -5.95 5.39 -2.96
N VAL A 40 -7.05 4.89 -3.50
CA VAL A 40 -7.36 4.98 -4.94
C VAL A 40 -7.45 6.44 -5.40
N GLU A 41 -8.06 7.33 -4.62
CA GLU A 41 -8.12 8.78 -4.93
C GLU A 41 -6.73 9.41 -4.99
N LEU A 42 -5.81 9.01 -4.11
CA LEU A 42 -4.46 9.55 -4.03
C LEU A 42 -3.49 8.92 -5.03
N SER A 43 -3.74 7.69 -5.48
CA SER A 43 -2.94 6.95 -6.46
C SER A 43 -2.88 7.58 -7.85
N ASP A 44 -3.71 8.58 -8.14
CA ASP A 44 -3.52 9.44 -9.32
C ASP A 44 -2.19 10.22 -9.28
N ARG A 45 -1.56 10.36 -8.11
CA ARG A 45 -0.24 10.97 -7.94
C ARG A 45 0.84 9.89 -8.05
N ALA A 46 1.70 10.00 -9.06
CA ALA A 46 2.73 9.00 -9.34
C ALA A 46 3.63 8.66 -8.15
N SER A 47 4.04 9.65 -7.34
CA SER A 47 4.86 9.41 -6.15
C SER A 47 4.12 8.65 -5.04
N TYR A 48 2.80 8.85 -4.93
CA TYR A 48 1.98 8.12 -3.98
C TYR A 48 1.73 6.68 -4.45
N ALA A 49 1.43 6.50 -5.75
CA ALA A 49 1.28 5.18 -6.34
C ALA A 49 2.56 4.34 -6.17
N ASP A 50 3.72 4.90 -6.46
CA ASP A 50 5.03 4.23 -6.28
C ASP A 50 5.25 3.84 -4.82
N ALA A 51 4.97 4.73 -3.86
CA ALA A 51 5.11 4.42 -2.43
C ALA A 51 4.17 3.30 -1.98
N ILE A 52 2.92 3.30 -2.43
CA ILE A 52 1.93 2.28 -2.09
C ILE A 52 2.30 0.92 -2.71
N GLU A 53 2.83 0.89 -3.93
CA GLU A 53 3.34 -0.33 -4.56
C GLU A 53 4.48 -0.96 -3.75
N HIS A 54 5.46 -0.16 -3.32
CA HIS A 54 6.57 -0.63 -2.48
C HIS A 54 6.09 -1.10 -1.10
N GLN A 55 5.18 -0.35 -0.48
CA GLN A 55 4.61 -0.71 0.82
C GLN A 55 3.81 -2.01 0.75
N ALA A 56 3.00 -2.20 -0.31
CA ALA A 56 2.26 -3.43 -0.54
C ALA A 56 3.21 -4.62 -0.70
N ALA A 57 4.28 -4.49 -1.48
CA ALA A 57 5.29 -5.53 -1.65
C ALA A 57 5.96 -5.91 -0.33
N CYS A 58 6.33 -4.91 0.49
CA CYS A 58 6.92 -5.12 1.81
C CYS A 58 5.99 -5.88 2.78
N TYR A 59 4.68 -5.64 2.70
CA TYR A 59 3.67 -6.35 3.51
C TYR A 59 3.41 -7.79 3.09
N GLU A 60 3.78 -8.16 1.86
CA GLU A 60 3.66 -9.53 1.35
C GLU A 60 4.90 -10.39 1.68
N GLU A 61 5.95 -9.81 2.26
CA GLU A 61 7.14 -10.55 2.72
C GLU A 61 6.83 -11.40 3.98
N ASP A 62 7.47 -12.58 4.08
CA ASP A 62 7.21 -13.57 5.13
C ASP A 62 7.50 -13.07 6.57
N ASP A 63 8.29 -12.01 6.72
CA ASP A 63 8.69 -11.42 8.02
C ASP A 63 7.83 -10.21 8.44
N TRP A 64 6.76 -9.90 7.69
CA TRP A 64 5.85 -8.81 8.01
C TRP A 64 5.03 -9.07 9.30
N SER A 65 4.81 -8.01 10.09
CA SER A 65 3.97 -8.04 11.31
C SER A 65 3.33 -6.67 11.60
N CYS A 66 2.33 -6.64 12.49
CA CYS A 66 1.74 -5.38 12.96
C CYS A 66 2.73 -4.48 13.72
N ASP A 67 3.74 -5.06 14.38
CA ASP A 67 4.84 -4.29 14.99
C ASP A 67 5.73 -3.63 13.93
N SER A 68 5.97 -4.32 12.80
CA SER A 68 6.71 -3.77 11.65
C SER A 68 5.95 -2.57 11.04
N LEU A 69 4.62 -2.65 10.97
CA LEU A 69 3.78 -1.53 10.54
C LEU A 69 3.86 -0.36 11.53
N ALA A 70 3.73 -0.62 12.83
CA ALA A 70 3.76 0.43 13.86
C ALA A 70 5.12 1.16 13.95
N SER A 71 6.21 0.48 13.57
CA SER A 71 7.56 1.06 13.51
C SER A 71 7.87 1.77 12.19
N GLY A 72 6.96 1.73 11.21
CA GLY A 72 7.17 2.33 9.89
C GLY A 72 8.16 1.56 9.03
N ALA A 73 8.36 0.26 9.27
CA ALA A 73 9.37 -0.54 8.57
C ALA A 73 9.17 -0.62 7.04
N CYS A 74 7.93 -0.46 6.58
CA CYS A 74 7.55 -0.44 5.16
C CYS A 74 7.18 0.97 4.66
N ASP A 75 7.47 2.02 5.45
CA ASP A 75 7.25 3.39 4.99
C ASP A 75 8.29 3.72 3.92
N TYR A 76 7.83 4.04 2.71
CA TYR A 76 8.68 4.38 1.59
C TYR A 76 8.42 5.81 1.18
N SER A 77 9.45 6.65 1.30
CA SER A 77 9.49 7.99 0.75
C SER A 77 10.59 8.03 -0.31
N PRO A 78 10.29 8.35 -1.58
CA PRO A 78 11.29 8.41 -2.64
C PRO A 78 12.32 9.56 -2.46
N GLU A 79 12.22 10.33 -1.38
CA GLU A 79 13.17 11.40 -1.03
C GLU A 79 14.27 10.97 -0.03
N ASP A 80 14.30 9.70 0.40
CA ASP A 80 15.32 9.13 1.29
C ASP A 80 16.43 8.34 0.56
#